data_AF-A0A9E3ZSP6-F1
#
_entry.id   AF-A0A9E3ZSP6-F1
#
_cell.length_a   1.000
_cell.length_b   1.000
_cell.length_c   1.000
_cell.angle_alpha   90.00
_cell.angle_beta   90.00
_cell.angle_gamma   90.00
#
_symmetry.space_group_name_H-M   'P 1'
#
loop_
_entity.id
_entity.type
_entity.pdbx_description
1 polymer ?
#
loop_
_entity_poly.entity_id
_entity_poly.type
_entity_poly.pdbx_seq_one_letter_code
_entity_poly.pdbx_strand_id
1 'polypeptide(L)'
;MIINPTKKTQPLFSAIPKVQDARQAKAFSLTNPFFSWHANYFNVNRKKILVLVNDLTLTPVVIYDVNAKNKAMLAEVIVAGIQAAFKLGGISEDEIQRYLALAGEIEVNGGFNRQVTSVTTMFVQMATVVPIDVTQQIQKPLMKWLAEIPVQSLPLHFSELALKEAFSQPLVCLPVNESLLPEPKKKEEIQVEVTWQPFSTWKKYEKEEDWFTGYEDISQQVVENNEQVLEAFSHYLSDGLGLSKKVVQRHRSNAAFYMNGFLVYSSIRTVVTDLRDANAFISDFCPLKILGVSEAEIKRMGASLKKLYEFLAAANVISSKELKEVKEEITHGVEFGVFSLELKEDFSDFW
;
A
#
# COMPACT_ATOMS: atom_id res chain seq x y z
N MET A 1 16.63 -2.12 18.31
CA MET A 1 16.54 -2.62 16.93
C MET A 1 15.12 -2.41 16.47
N ILE A 2 14.89 -1.89 15.27
CA ILE A 2 13.51 -1.65 14.80
C ILE A 2 13.10 -2.70 13.77
N ILE A 3 11.97 -3.38 14.02
CA ILE A 3 11.32 -4.24 13.03
C ILE A 3 10.09 -3.53 12.48
N ASN A 4 9.98 -3.51 11.16
CA ASN A 4 8.99 -2.78 10.37
C ASN A 4 8.08 -3.77 9.61
N PRO A 5 7.22 -4.54 10.30
CA PRO A 5 6.29 -5.44 9.64
C PRO A 5 5.27 -4.71 8.75
N THR A 6 4.88 -5.36 7.65
CA THR A 6 3.72 -4.90 6.87
C THR A 6 2.45 -4.92 7.72
N LYS A 7 1.42 -4.18 7.30
CA LYS A 7 0.13 -4.12 8.02
C LYS A 7 -0.46 -5.51 8.31
N LYS A 8 -0.39 -6.44 7.34
CA LYS A 8 -0.89 -7.82 7.53
C LYS A 8 -0.04 -8.63 8.51
N THR A 9 1.24 -8.31 8.64
CA THR A 9 2.22 -9.04 9.47
C THR A 9 2.25 -8.55 10.92
N GLN A 10 1.88 -7.29 11.17
CA GLN A 10 1.87 -6.69 12.51
C GLN A 10 1.25 -7.56 13.62
N PRO A 11 0.15 -8.30 13.41
CA PRO A 11 -0.43 -9.15 14.46
C PRO A 11 0.53 -10.23 15.02
N LEU A 12 1.52 -10.67 14.24
CA LEU A 12 2.52 -11.66 14.68
C LEU A 12 3.45 -11.10 15.77
N PHE A 13 3.65 -9.79 15.76
CA PHE A 13 4.55 -9.06 16.65
C PHE A 13 3.85 -8.54 17.91
N SER A 14 2.62 -9.00 18.20
CA SER A 14 1.79 -8.48 19.31
C SER A 14 2.37 -8.68 20.72
N ALA A 15 3.39 -9.52 20.89
CA ALA A 15 4.07 -9.74 22.16
C ALA A 15 5.37 -8.94 22.31
N ILE A 16 5.77 -8.17 21.29
CA ILE A 16 6.98 -7.34 21.29
C ILE A 16 6.57 -5.87 21.50
N PRO A 17 7.30 -5.09 22.30
CA PRO A 17 7.00 -3.67 22.52
C PRO A 17 6.86 -2.90 21.20
N LYS A 18 5.87 -2.01 21.15
CA LYS A 18 5.74 -1.03 20.07
C LYS A 18 6.60 0.19 20.38
N VAL A 19 7.13 0.81 19.33
CA VAL A 19 7.84 2.09 19.46
C VAL A 19 6.93 3.15 20.06
N GLN A 20 7.50 4.04 20.87
CA GLN A 20 6.76 5.14 21.50
C GLN A 20 6.38 6.23 20.48
N ASP A 21 7.30 6.61 19.59
CA ASP A 21 7.06 7.55 18.49
C ASP A 21 7.43 6.93 17.15
N ALA A 22 6.42 6.73 16.29
CA ALA A 22 6.59 6.17 14.95
C ALA A 22 7.45 7.05 14.02
N ARG A 23 7.46 8.37 14.21
CA ARG A 23 8.32 9.30 13.45
C ARG A 23 9.77 9.14 13.86
N GLN A 24 10.04 9.05 15.16
CA GLN A 24 11.37 8.81 15.68
C GLN A 24 11.91 7.45 15.25
N ALA A 25 11.10 6.39 15.35
CA ALA A 25 11.47 5.06 14.87
C ALA A 25 11.74 5.04 13.36
N LYS A 26 10.94 5.76 12.56
CA LYS A 26 11.17 5.90 11.13
C LYS A 26 12.48 6.64 10.83
N ALA A 27 12.75 7.75 11.51
CA ALA A 27 14.00 8.49 11.37
C ALA A 27 15.21 7.64 11.79
N PHE A 28 15.06 6.85 12.86
CA PHE A 28 16.06 5.86 13.28
C PHE A 28 16.34 4.85 12.19
N SER A 29 15.31 4.19 11.64
CA SER A 29 15.46 3.19 10.60
C SER A 29 16.11 3.76 9.33
N LEU A 30 15.86 5.02 8.98
CA LEU A 30 16.51 5.68 7.83
C LEU A 30 17.96 6.07 8.10
N THR A 31 18.28 6.49 9.33
CA THR A 31 19.64 6.89 9.73
C THR A 31 20.53 5.67 9.97
N ASN A 32 19.93 4.59 10.49
CA ASN A 32 20.59 3.36 10.93
C ASN A 32 20.01 2.13 10.20
N PRO A 33 20.05 2.07 8.86
CA PRO A 33 19.39 1.01 8.09
C PRO A 33 19.95 -0.38 8.41
N PHE A 34 21.19 -0.49 8.88
CA PHE A 34 21.74 -1.78 9.28
C PHE A 34 21.10 -2.35 10.56
N PHE A 35 20.51 -1.49 11.41
CA PHE A 35 19.81 -1.87 12.64
C PHE A 35 18.27 -1.87 12.48
N SER A 36 17.81 -1.85 11.22
CA SER A 36 16.41 -1.83 10.82
C SER A 36 16.09 -3.00 9.91
N TRP A 37 14.92 -3.61 10.11
CA TRP A 37 14.48 -4.77 9.32
C TRP A 37 13.02 -4.62 8.91
N HIS A 38 12.68 -4.98 7.67
CA HIS A 38 11.29 -5.12 7.23
C HIS A 38 10.84 -6.56 7.28
N ALA A 39 9.57 -6.78 7.62
CA ALA A 39 9.03 -8.13 7.83
C ALA A 39 7.72 -8.39 7.08
N ASN A 40 7.63 -9.55 6.46
CA ASN A 40 6.44 -10.06 5.79
C ASN A 40 6.26 -11.56 6.10
N TYR A 41 5.10 -12.14 5.79
CA TYR A 41 4.89 -13.58 5.95
C TYR A 41 4.08 -14.19 4.81
N PHE A 42 4.24 -15.49 4.64
CA PHE A 42 3.37 -16.36 3.84
C PHE A 42 2.92 -17.58 4.64
N ASN A 43 2.01 -18.36 4.07
CA ASN A 43 1.49 -19.55 4.72
C ASN A 43 1.96 -20.81 3.98
N VAL A 44 2.39 -21.81 4.74
CA VAL A 44 2.59 -23.19 4.26
C VAL A 44 1.85 -24.11 5.21
N ASN A 45 0.93 -24.93 4.71
CA ASN A 45 0.14 -25.86 5.54
C ASN A 45 -0.50 -25.18 6.78
N ARG A 46 -1.08 -23.99 6.58
CA ARG A 46 -1.68 -23.13 7.62
C ARG A 46 -0.71 -22.60 8.68
N LYS A 47 0.60 -22.83 8.54
CA LYS A 47 1.65 -22.26 9.37
C LYS A 47 2.18 -20.98 8.75
N LYS A 48 2.44 -19.96 9.58
CA LYS A 48 2.98 -18.67 9.11
C LYS A 48 4.49 -18.73 9.08
N ILE A 49 5.05 -18.48 7.90
CA ILE A 49 6.49 -18.43 7.68
C ILE A 49 6.88 -16.95 7.62
N LEU A 50 7.58 -16.48 8.63
CA LEU A 50 8.01 -15.09 8.75
C LEU A 50 9.31 -14.90 7.96
N VAL A 51 9.34 -13.86 7.13
CA VAL A 51 10.51 -13.42 6.38
C VAL A 51 10.86 -12.02 6.84
N LEU A 52 12.07 -11.82 7.34
CA LEU A 52 12.64 -10.51 7.62
C LEU A 52 13.77 -10.21 6.63
N VAL A 53 13.96 -8.95 6.31
CA VAL A 53 15.00 -8.47 5.40
C VAL A 53 15.65 -7.23 6.03
N ASN A 54 16.98 -7.22 6.13
CA ASN A 54 17.72 -6.07 6.63
C ASN A 54 17.60 -4.87 5.67
N ASP A 55 17.41 -3.66 6.19
CA ASP A 55 17.14 -2.49 5.34
C ASP A 55 18.38 -2.01 4.57
N LEU A 56 19.59 -2.30 5.05
CA LEU A 56 20.84 -1.93 4.37
C LEU A 56 21.32 -3.04 3.44
N THR A 57 21.43 -4.26 3.95
CA THR A 57 22.14 -5.36 3.27
C THR A 57 21.20 -6.27 2.49
N LEU A 58 19.89 -6.14 2.71
CA LEU A 58 18.85 -7.06 2.25
C LEU A 58 19.05 -8.53 2.69
N THR A 59 19.90 -8.76 3.71
CA THR A 59 20.12 -10.09 4.27
C THR A 59 18.79 -10.69 4.75
N PRO A 60 18.39 -11.88 4.26
CA PRO A 60 17.12 -12.50 4.61
C PRO A 60 17.23 -13.33 5.90
N VAL A 61 16.17 -13.28 6.71
CA VAL A 61 15.94 -14.19 7.84
C VAL A 61 14.59 -14.85 7.65
N VAL A 62 14.55 -16.19 7.73
CA VAL A 62 13.31 -16.96 7.53
C VAL A 62 13.03 -17.87 8.72
N ILE A 63 11.85 -17.66 9.33
CA ILE A 63 11.42 -18.32 10.57
C ILE A 63 10.12 -19.08 10.32
N TYR A 64 10.14 -20.38 10.61
CA TYR A 64 9.02 -21.30 10.49
C TYR A 64 8.07 -21.22 11.70
N ASP A 65 6.77 -21.39 11.41
CA ASP A 65 5.69 -21.60 12.37
C ASP A 65 5.53 -20.50 13.44
N VAL A 66 5.48 -19.22 13.02
CA VAL A 66 5.16 -18.12 13.95
C VAL A 66 3.65 -18.10 14.26
N ASN A 67 3.28 -18.41 15.50
CA ASN A 67 1.89 -18.60 15.91
C ASN A 67 1.62 -18.03 17.32
N ALA A 68 0.37 -18.11 17.76
CA ALA A 68 -0.05 -17.54 19.03
C ALA A 68 0.64 -18.17 20.26
N LYS A 69 1.14 -19.41 20.15
CA LYS A 69 1.79 -20.13 21.25
C LYS A 69 3.25 -19.72 21.44
N ASN A 70 3.95 -19.37 20.36
CA ASN A 70 5.38 -19.04 20.40
C ASN A 70 5.70 -17.57 20.16
N LYS A 71 4.70 -16.71 19.92
CA LYS A 71 4.93 -15.28 19.71
C LYS A 71 5.63 -14.56 20.88
N ALA A 72 5.52 -15.07 22.11
CA ALA A 72 6.23 -14.52 23.27
C ALA A 72 7.76 -14.65 23.14
N MET A 73 8.22 -15.72 22.47
CA MET A 73 9.64 -15.98 22.21
C MET A 73 10.11 -15.36 20.88
N LEU A 74 9.25 -14.64 20.16
CA LEU A 74 9.53 -14.22 18.80
C LEU A 74 10.76 -13.29 18.72
N ALA A 75 10.95 -12.41 19.71
CA ALA A 75 12.11 -11.52 19.75
C ALA A 75 13.42 -12.33 19.81
N GLU A 76 13.49 -13.34 20.68
CA GLU A 76 14.66 -14.22 20.81
C GLU A 76 14.90 -15.03 19.53
N VAL A 77 13.84 -15.56 18.92
CA VAL A 77 13.94 -16.33 17.66
C VAL A 77 14.40 -15.43 16.50
N ILE A 78 13.98 -14.16 16.46
CA ILE A 78 14.48 -13.18 15.48
C ILE A 78 15.97 -12.96 15.68
N VAL A 79 16.44 -12.72 16.91
CA VAL A 79 17.87 -12.54 17.20
C VAL A 79 18.67 -13.78 16.78
N ALA A 80 18.20 -14.98 17.11
CA ALA A 80 18.84 -16.23 16.69
C ALA A 80 18.84 -16.41 15.16
N GLY A 81 17.78 -15.97 14.48
CA GLY A 81 17.69 -15.95 13.02
C GLY A 81 18.71 -15.01 12.38
N ILE A 82 18.87 -13.80 12.93
CA ILE A 82 19.87 -12.82 12.49
C ILE A 82 21.29 -13.38 12.69
N GLN A 83 21.58 -13.95 13.86
CA GLN A 83 22.87 -14.60 14.13
C GLN A 83 23.16 -15.71 13.10
N ALA A 84 22.16 -16.55 12.79
CA ALA A 84 22.31 -17.60 11.79
C ALA A 84 22.57 -17.05 10.39
N ALA A 85 21.84 -16.00 9.98
CA ALA A 85 22.04 -15.36 8.68
C ALA A 85 23.42 -14.72 8.56
N PHE A 86 23.92 -14.06 9.62
CA PHE A 86 25.24 -13.44 9.61
C PHE A 86 26.36 -14.48 9.58
N LYS A 87 26.22 -15.59 10.31
CA LYS A 87 27.14 -16.74 10.21
C LYS A 87 27.18 -17.34 8.81
N LEU A 88 26.04 -17.47 8.14
CA LEU A 88 25.98 -17.94 6.75
C LEU A 88 26.73 -16.98 5.81
N GLY A 89 26.72 -15.68 6.10
CA GLY A 89 27.50 -14.66 5.40
C GLY A 89 28.98 -14.60 5.78
N GLY A 90 29.47 -15.49 6.64
CA GLY A 90 30.88 -15.57 7.04
C GLY A 90 31.32 -14.51 8.05
N ILE A 91 30.39 -13.88 8.77
CA ILE A 91 30.71 -12.91 9.82
C ILE A 91 31.12 -13.62 11.11
N SER A 92 32.14 -13.11 11.80
CA SER A 92 32.65 -13.71 13.04
C SER A 92 31.67 -13.56 14.20
N GLU A 93 31.75 -14.46 15.19
CA GLU A 93 30.89 -14.39 16.40
C GLU A 93 31.07 -13.06 17.13
N ASP A 94 32.30 -12.58 17.28
CA ASP A 94 32.60 -11.34 17.99
C ASP A 94 31.96 -10.10 17.33
N GLU A 95 31.99 -10.03 16.00
CA GLU A 95 31.33 -8.97 15.23
C GLU A 95 29.81 -9.03 15.37
N ILE A 96 29.23 -10.25 15.34
CA ILE A 96 27.80 -10.46 15.53
C ILE A 96 27.36 -10.00 16.93
N GLN A 97 28.10 -10.36 17.97
CA GLN A 97 27.79 -9.93 19.34
C GLN A 97 27.89 -8.42 19.49
N ARG A 98 28.90 -7.79 18.89
CA ARG A 98 29.03 -6.33 18.88
C ARG A 98 27.86 -5.65 18.15
N TYR A 99 27.43 -6.20 17.01
CA TYR A 99 26.25 -5.72 16.29
C TYR A 99 25.00 -5.81 17.18
N LEU A 100 24.75 -6.95 17.82
CA LEU A 100 23.56 -7.15 18.65
C LEU A 100 23.55 -6.25 19.89
N ALA A 101 24.71 -6.05 20.52
CA ALA A 101 24.86 -5.13 21.64
C ALA A 101 24.51 -3.69 21.24
N LEU A 102 24.96 -3.23 20.06
CA LEU A 102 24.61 -1.91 19.52
C LEU A 102 23.16 -1.83 19.07
N ALA A 103 22.61 -2.92 18.54
CA ALA A 103 21.24 -2.98 18.07
C ALA A 103 20.23 -2.80 19.21
N GLY A 104 20.54 -3.32 20.41
CA GLY A 104 19.65 -3.28 21.57
C GLY A 104 18.37 -4.11 21.39
N GLU A 105 17.43 -3.93 22.31
CA GLU A 105 16.16 -4.68 22.31
C GLU A 105 15.31 -4.41 21.06
N ILE A 106 14.44 -5.36 20.73
CA ILE A 106 13.57 -5.26 19.57
C ILE A 106 12.33 -4.43 19.91
N GLU A 107 12.06 -3.42 19.08
CA GLU A 107 10.79 -2.68 19.07
C GLU A 107 10.13 -2.74 17.69
N VAL A 108 8.81 -2.58 17.66
CA VAL A 108 7.99 -2.76 16.46
C VAL A 108 7.41 -1.43 16.00
N ASN A 109 7.64 -1.10 14.73
CA ASN A 109 7.03 0.03 14.03
C ASN A 109 6.21 -0.45 12.81
N GLY A 110 5.47 0.45 12.17
CA GLY A 110 4.80 0.15 10.91
C GLY A 110 5.77 0.19 9.72
N GLY A 111 5.71 -0.83 8.85
CA GLY A 111 6.40 -0.83 7.55
C GLY A 111 6.21 0.48 6.77
N PHE A 112 7.32 1.10 6.35
CA PHE A 112 7.28 2.40 5.68
C PHE A 112 8.17 2.50 4.43
N ASN A 113 9.24 1.69 4.33
CA ASN A 113 10.16 1.74 3.19
C ASN A 113 9.61 0.88 2.05
N ARG A 114 9.08 1.52 1.00
CA ARG A 114 8.45 0.82 -0.13
C ARG A 114 9.43 -0.05 -0.91
N GLN A 115 10.67 0.40 -1.10
CA GLN A 115 11.67 -0.37 -1.84
C GLN A 115 12.01 -1.67 -1.10
N VAL A 116 12.36 -1.57 0.19
CA VAL A 116 12.64 -2.75 1.01
C VAL A 116 11.40 -3.65 1.11
N THR A 117 10.20 -3.07 1.28
CA THR A 117 8.94 -3.83 1.31
C THR A 117 8.70 -4.62 0.01
N SER A 118 9.04 -4.05 -1.15
CA SER A 118 8.98 -4.75 -2.44
C SER A 118 9.95 -5.92 -2.49
N VAL A 119 11.20 -5.74 -2.04
CA VAL A 119 12.18 -6.84 -1.94
C VAL A 119 11.70 -7.93 -0.98
N THR A 120 11.24 -7.57 0.23
CA THR A 120 10.69 -8.54 1.20
C THR A 120 9.52 -9.32 0.60
N THR A 121 8.68 -8.67 -0.20
CA THR A 121 7.55 -9.33 -0.88
C THR A 121 8.02 -10.28 -1.97
N MET A 122 9.04 -9.90 -2.74
CA MET A 122 9.66 -10.77 -3.75
C MET A 122 10.30 -11.99 -3.09
N PHE A 123 11.05 -11.82 -2.00
CA PHE A 123 11.61 -12.94 -1.24
C PHE A 123 10.54 -13.86 -0.68
N VAL A 124 9.40 -13.32 -0.23
CA VAL A 124 8.24 -14.15 0.15
C VAL A 124 7.74 -14.98 -1.03
N GLN A 125 7.56 -14.39 -2.22
CA GLN A 125 7.12 -15.12 -3.42
C GLN A 125 8.10 -16.23 -3.79
N MET A 126 9.39 -15.92 -3.80
CA MET A 126 10.46 -16.89 -4.10
C MET A 126 10.54 -18.00 -3.05
N ALA A 127 10.34 -17.69 -1.78
CA ALA A 127 10.30 -18.68 -0.71
C ALA A 127 9.11 -19.65 -0.81
N THR A 128 8.02 -19.27 -1.48
CA THR A 128 6.85 -20.16 -1.60
C THR A 128 7.06 -21.38 -2.49
N VAL A 129 8.07 -21.35 -3.37
CA VAL A 129 8.39 -22.47 -4.27
C VAL A 129 9.49 -23.39 -3.72
N VAL A 130 10.03 -23.07 -2.53
CA VAL A 130 11.07 -23.85 -1.86
C VAL A 130 10.44 -24.67 -0.73
N PRO A 131 10.75 -25.98 -0.62
CA PRO A 131 10.28 -26.79 0.51
C PRO A 131 10.74 -26.21 1.86
N ILE A 132 9.81 -26.15 2.81
CA ILE A 132 10.08 -25.72 4.18
C ILE A 132 10.43 -26.92 5.05
N ASP A 133 11.55 -26.84 5.76
CA ASP A 133 11.94 -27.85 6.74
C ASP A 133 11.12 -27.66 8.01
N VAL A 134 10.11 -28.51 8.20
CA VAL A 134 9.20 -28.46 9.35
C VAL A 134 9.86 -28.85 10.67
N THR A 135 11.09 -29.38 10.65
CA THR A 135 11.85 -29.78 11.84
C THR A 135 12.72 -28.65 12.39
N GLN A 136 12.96 -27.61 11.59
CA GLN A 136 13.81 -26.48 11.95
C GLN A 136 12.99 -25.20 12.09
N GLN A 137 13.17 -24.45 13.18
CA GLN A 137 12.49 -23.16 13.31
C GLN A 137 13.15 -22.09 12.43
N ILE A 138 14.47 -22.14 12.25
CA ILE A 138 15.24 -21.18 11.44
C ILE A 138 15.67 -21.86 10.14
N GLN A 139 15.21 -21.34 9.00
CA GLN A 139 15.34 -21.99 7.69
C GLN A 139 16.67 -21.66 7.00
N LYS A 140 17.80 -22.13 7.55
CA LYS A 140 19.17 -21.80 7.07
C LYS A 140 19.40 -22.04 5.58
N PRO A 141 19.00 -23.18 4.98
CA PRO A 141 19.20 -23.40 3.55
C PRO A 141 18.46 -22.39 2.69
N LEU A 142 17.21 -22.06 3.06
CA LEU A 142 16.40 -21.07 2.36
C LEU A 142 16.96 -19.65 2.52
N MET A 143 17.44 -19.28 3.71
CA MET A 143 18.11 -17.99 3.92
C MET A 143 19.36 -17.85 3.04
N LYS A 144 20.18 -18.91 2.94
CA LYS A 144 21.36 -18.92 2.07
C LYS A 144 20.96 -18.72 0.60
N TRP A 145 19.98 -19.49 0.12
CA TRP A 145 19.50 -19.37 -1.27
C TRP A 145 18.93 -17.98 -1.58
N LEU A 146 18.15 -17.39 -0.66
CA LEU A 146 17.63 -16.02 -0.81
C LEU A 146 18.76 -14.97 -0.86
N ALA A 147 19.85 -15.15 -0.11
CA ALA A 147 20.97 -14.23 -0.11
C ALA A 147 21.79 -14.24 -1.41
N GLU A 148 21.72 -15.34 -2.17
CA GLU A 148 22.39 -15.54 -3.46
C GLU A 148 21.62 -14.94 -4.65
N ILE A 149 20.38 -14.47 -4.43
CA ILE A 149 19.58 -13.84 -5.48
C ILE A 149 20.01 -12.38 -5.67
N PRO A 150 20.35 -11.95 -6.89
CA PRO A 150 20.77 -10.57 -7.14
C PRO A 150 19.58 -9.60 -7.05
N VAL A 151 19.79 -8.48 -6.36
CA VAL A 151 18.83 -7.39 -6.20
C VAL A 151 19.45 -6.10 -6.71
N GLN A 152 18.86 -5.53 -7.77
CA GLN A 152 19.38 -4.35 -8.47
C GLN A 152 19.58 -3.10 -7.58
N SER A 153 18.82 -2.99 -6.48
CA SER A 153 18.94 -1.86 -5.56
C SER A 153 20.20 -1.89 -4.69
N LEU A 154 20.94 -3.01 -4.64
CA LEU A 154 22.21 -3.10 -3.91
C LEU A 154 23.38 -2.72 -4.82
N PRO A 155 24.37 -1.93 -4.34
CA PRO A 155 25.58 -1.62 -5.10
C PRO A 155 26.34 -2.88 -5.57
N LEU A 156 26.40 -3.91 -4.71
CA LEU A 156 27.06 -5.17 -4.99
C LEU A 156 26.10 -6.26 -5.49
N HIS A 157 24.83 -5.92 -5.73
CA HIS A 157 23.74 -6.80 -6.15
C HIS A 157 23.40 -7.98 -5.24
N PHE A 158 24.34 -8.54 -4.48
CA PHE A 158 24.14 -9.72 -3.63
C PHE A 158 24.13 -9.35 -2.16
N SER A 159 23.20 -9.95 -1.40
CA SER A 159 23.02 -9.63 0.02
C SER A 159 24.23 -10.07 0.86
N GLU A 160 24.89 -11.17 0.49
CA GLU A 160 26.10 -11.63 1.16
C GLU A 160 27.26 -10.63 1.02
N LEU A 161 27.45 -10.07 -0.17
CA LEU A 161 28.49 -9.07 -0.42
C LEU A 161 28.18 -7.76 0.29
N ALA A 162 26.92 -7.31 0.25
CA ALA A 162 26.48 -6.12 0.99
C ALA A 162 26.66 -6.29 2.51
N LEU A 163 26.43 -7.49 3.04
CA LEU A 163 26.64 -7.81 4.45
C LEU A 163 28.11 -7.73 4.84
N LYS A 164 28.99 -8.35 4.05
CA LYS A 164 30.44 -8.27 4.27
C LYS A 164 30.94 -6.83 4.22
N GLU A 165 30.44 -6.03 3.28
CA GLU A 165 30.77 -4.61 3.22
C GLU A 165 30.24 -3.83 4.42
N ALA A 166 29.04 -4.12 4.92
CA ALA A 166 28.52 -3.46 6.12
C ALA A 166 29.37 -3.74 7.37
N PHE A 167 29.94 -4.95 7.49
CA PHE A 167 30.85 -5.32 8.58
C PHE A 167 32.31 -4.88 8.36
N SER A 168 32.72 -4.58 7.12
CA SER A 168 34.05 -4.02 6.84
C SER A 168 34.19 -2.58 7.34
N GLN A 169 33.05 -1.89 7.53
CA GLN A 169 32.96 -0.54 8.09
C GLN A 169 32.80 -0.58 9.62
N PRO A 170 33.21 0.47 10.35
CA PRO A 170 32.97 0.55 11.79
C PRO A 170 31.47 0.47 12.14
N LEU A 171 31.10 -0.46 13.03
CA LEU A 171 29.75 -0.56 13.55
C LEU A 171 29.42 0.66 14.42
N VAL A 172 28.56 1.54 13.93
CA VAL A 172 28.11 2.76 14.60
C VAL A 172 26.59 2.86 14.54
N CYS A 173 25.96 3.07 15.69
CA CYS A 173 24.54 3.40 15.80
C CYS A 173 24.42 4.90 16.10
N LEU A 174 23.96 5.66 15.10
CA LEU A 174 23.90 7.11 15.17
C LEU A 174 22.64 7.59 15.93
N PRO A 175 22.75 8.65 16.75
CA PRO A 175 21.59 9.24 17.40
C PRO A 175 20.67 9.91 16.37
N VAL A 176 19.37 9.92 16.67
CA VAL A 176 18.36 10.61 15.86
C VAL A 176 18.01 11.92 16.52
N ASN A 177 18.32 13.02 15.84
CA ASN A 177 17.97 14.36 16.30
C ASN A 177 16.62 14.81 15.73
N GLU A 178 16.02 15.81 16.36
CA GLU A 178 14.71 16.35 15.99
C GLU A 178 14.64 16.84 14.53
N SER A 179 15.75 17.36 14.00
CA SER A 179 15.87 17.81 12.60
C SER A 179 15.73 16.68 11.56
N LEU A 180 15.89 15.42 11.97
CA LEU A 180 15.75 14.25 11.09
C LEU A 180 14.34 13.65 11.14
N LEU A 181 13.46 14.16 12.01
CA LEU A 181 12.10 13.68 12.10
C LEU A 181 11.34 14.06 10.84
N PRO A 182 10.63 13.11 10.19
CA PRO A 182 9.72 13.44 9.10
C PRO A 182 8.72 14.48 9.58
N GLU A 183 8.45 15.48 8.74
CA GLU A 183 7.45 16.48 9.07
C GLU A 183 6.13 15.79 9.47
N PRO A 184 5.47 16.27 10.53
CA PRO A 184 4.14 15.79 10.86
C PRO A 184 3.26 15.97 9.62
N LYS A 185 2.58 14.91 9.19
CA LYS A 185 1.48 15.06 8.24
C LYS A 185 0.42 15.90 8.95
N LYS A 186 0.42 17.21 8.71
CA LYS A 186 -0.65 18.10 9.15
C LYS A 186 -1.94 17.58 8.52
N LYS A 187 -2.83 17.04 9.37
CA LYS A 187 -4.26 17.02 9.07
C LYS A 187 -4.78 18.42 9.40
N GLU A 188 -4.37 19.42 8.62
CA GLU A 188 -5.16 20.65 8.61
C GLU A 188 -6.48 20.30 7.89
N GLU A 189 -7.61 20.75 8.43
CA GLU A 189 -8.88 20.66 7.72
C GLU A 189 -8.73 21.45 6.43
N ILE A 190 -8.53 20.74 5.32
CA ILE A 190 -8.36 21.35 4.01
C ILE A 190 -9.68 22.03 3.68
N GLN A 191 -9.71 23.36 3.75
CA GLN A 191 -10.88 24.11 3.34
C GLN A 191 -10.98 24.06 1.82
N VAL A 192 -12.09 23.49 1.33
CA VAL A 192 -12.38 23.42 -0.10
C VAL A 192 -13.24 24.63 -0.46
N GLU A 193 -12.71 25.48 -1.34
CA GLU A 193 -13.49 26.56 -1.95
C GLU A 193 -14.45 25.96 -3.00
N VAL A 194 -15.74 26.20 -2.83
CA VAL A 194 -16.79 25.71 -3.74
C VAL A 194 -17.12 26.81 -4.74
N THR A 195 -16.65 26.64 -5.98
CA THR A 195 -16.93 27.58 -7.09
C THR A 195 -18.00 27.06 -8.06
N TRP A 196 -18.29 25.76 -8.02
CA TRP A 196 -19.26 25.11 -8.89
C TRP A 196 -20.69 25.29 -8.39
N GLN A 197 -21.66 25.17 -9.29
CA GLN A 197 -23.07 25.19 -8.96
C GLN A 197 -23.49 23.93 -8.18
N PRO A 198 -24.45 24.04 -7.25
CA PRO A 198 -24.98 22.89 -6.53
C PRO A 198 -25.50 21.81 -7.48
N PHE A 199 -25.14 20.54 -7.24
CA PHE A 199 -25.59 19.41 -8.07
C PHE A 199 -27.12 19.26 -8.13
N SER A 200 -27.84 19.76 -7.12
CA SER A 200 -29.30 19.80 -7.09
C SER A 200 -29.92 20.61 -8.24
N THR A 201 -29.15 21.49 -8.89
CA THR A 201 -29.56 22.27 -10.07
C THR A 201 -30.10 21.38 -11.19
N TRP A 202 -29.54 20.17 -11.36
CA TRP A 202 -29.92 19.25 -12.44
C TRP A 202 -30.85 18.11 -12.01
N LYS A 203 -31.32 18.12 -10.75
CA LYS A 203 -32.14 17.02 -10.18
C LYS A 203 -33.38 16.67 -11.02
N LYS A 204 -33.99 17.66 -11.67
CA LYS A 204 -35.19 17.44 -12.51
C LYS A 204 -34.94 16.57 -13.75
N TYR A 205 -33.69 16.46 -14.20
CA TYR A 205 -33.30 15.70 -15.39
C TYR A 205 -32.89 14.25 -15.07
N GLU A 206 -32.89 13.84 -13.79
CA GLU A 206 -32.47 12.50 -13.34
C GLU A 206 -33.31 11.36 -13.96
N LYS A 207 -34.59 11.62 -14.24
CA LYS A 207 -35.58 10.64 -14.69
C LYS A 207 -35.90 10.72 -16.18
N GLU A 208 -35.31 11.67 -16.89
CA GLU A 208 -35.48 11.77 -18.34
C GLU A 208 -34.63 10.64 -18.96
N GLU A 209 -35.30 9.55 -19.39
CA GLU A 209 -34.66 8.46 -20.13
C GLU A 209 -34.32 8.95 -21.54
N ASP A 210 -33.02 9.05 -21.85
CA ASP A 210 -32.48 9.40 -23.16
C ASP A 210 -32.98 10.72 -23.80
N TRP A 211 -32.60 10.93 -25.06
CA TRP A 211 -32.56 12.20 -25.81
C TRP A 211 -33.85 13.04 -25.70
N PHE A 212 -33.86 14.01 -24.78
CA PHE A 212 -34.89 15.05 -24.71
C PHE A 212 -34.45 16.34 -25.42
N THR A 213 -35.41 17.19 -25.77
CA THR A 213 -35.10 18.49 -26.42
C THR A 213 -34.27 19.37 -25.47
N GLY A 214 -33.03 19.67 -25.85
CA GLY A 214 -32.07 20.41 -25.02
C GLY A 214 -31.11 19.55 -24.21
N TYR A 215 -31.07 18.22 -24.42
CA TYR A 215 -30.14 17.31 -23.75
C TYR A 215 -28.67 17.74 -23.92
N GLU A 216 -28.24 18.08 -25.15
CA GLU A 216 -26.86 18.50 -25.43
C GLU A 216 -26.47 19.75 -24.64
N ASP A 217 -27.33 20.77 -24.62
CA ASP A 217 -27.08 22.01 -23.86
C ASP A 217 -26.97 21.75 -22.35
N ILE A 218 -27.84 20.90 -21.80
CA ILE A 218 -27.83 20.57 -20.38
C ILE A 218 -26.63 19.69 -20.02
N SER A 219 -26.31 18.67 -20.83
CA SER A 219 -25.13 17.83 -20.61
C SER A 219 -23.84 18.67 -20.64
N GLN A 220 -23.73 19.61 -21.58
CA GLN A 220 -22.61 20.53 -21.66
C GLN A 220 -22.50 21.42 -20.41
N GLN A 221 -23.61 21.95 -19.90
CA GLN A 221 -23.63 22.71 -18.64
C GLN A 221 -23.14 21.87 -17.45
N VAL A 222 -23.55 20.59 -17.37
CA VAL A 222 -23.07 19.69 -16.31
C VAL A 222 -21.58 19.41 -16.46
N VAL A 223 -21.09 19.18 -17.68
CA VAL A 223 -19.66 18.95 -17.97
C VAL A 223 -18.82 20.17 -17.58
N GLU A 224 -19.26 21.38 -17.92
CA GLU A 224 -18.60 22.63 -17.55
C GLU A 224 -18.56 22.83 -16.03
N ASN A 225 -19.64 22.48 -15.33
CA ASN A 225 -19.66 22.49 -13.87
C ASN A 225 -18.71 21.45 -13.27
N ASN A 226 -18.68 20.24 -13.83
CA ASN A 226 -17.80 19.17 -13.41
C ASN A 226 -16.33 19.53 -13.58
N GLU A 227 -15.97 20.32 -14.59
CA GLU A 227 -14.58 20.79 -14.76
C GLU A 227 -14.13 21.67 -13.59
N GLN A 228 -15.01 22.53 -13.06
CA GLN A 228 -14.72 23.31 -11.85
C GLN A 228 -14.53 22.41 -10.61
N VAL A 229 -15.36 21.38 -10.48
CA VAL A 229 -15.22 20.36 -9.43
C VAL A 229 -13.88 19.63 -9.54
N LEU A 230 -13.47 19.25 -10.76
CA LEU A 230 -12.23 18.54 -11.04
C LEU A 230 -10.98 19.39 -10.80
N GLU A 231 -11.07 20.70 -11.02
CA GLU A 231 -9.99 21.62 -10.71
C GLU A 231 -9.81 21.80 -9.20
N ALA A 232 -10.90 22.05 -8.47
CA ALA A 232 -10.87 22.08 -7.01
C ALA A 232 -10.42 20.74 -6.40
N PHE A 233 -10.82 19.62 -7.00
CA PHE A 233 -10.34 18.29 -6.61
C PHE A 233 -8.82 18.17 -6.83
N SER A 234 -8.28 18.71 -7.92
CA SER A 234 -6.85 18.69 -8.21
C SER A 234 -6.04 19.50 -7.19
N HIS A 235 -6.54 20.68 -6.79
CA HIS A 235 -5.99 21.47 -5.70
C HIS A 235 -6.05 20.73 -4.35
N TYR A 236 -7.19 20.13 -4.02
CA TYR A 236 -7.33 19.32 -2.80
C TYR A 236 -6.30 18.18 -2.74
N LEU A 237 -6.07 17.48 -3.85
CA LEU A 237 -5.09 16.40 -3.92
C LEU A 237 -3.63 16.89 -3.84
N SER A 238 -3.32 18.01 -4.48
CA SER A 238 -1.96 18.55 -4.53
C SER A 238 -1.61 19.33 -3.27
N ASP A 239 -2.30 20.43 -3.02
CA ASP A 239 -2.02 21.37 -1.95
C ASP A 239 -2.46 20.81 -0.59
N GLY A 240 -3.62 20.16 -0.56
CA GLY A 240 -4.18 19.59 0.67
C GLY A 240 -3.53 18.26 1.09
N LEU A 241 -3.38 17.31 0.17
CA LEU A 241 -2.85 15.97 0.46
C LEU A 241 -1.36 15.77 0.10
N GLY A 242 -0.71 16.75 -0.53
CA GLY A 242 0.71 16.67 -0.90
C GLY A 242 1.00 15.59 -1.95
N LEU A 243 0.04 15.24 -2.82
CA LEU A 243 0.24 14.20 -3.82
C LEU A 243 1.06 14.71 -5.01
N SER A 244 1.84 13.81 -5.63
CA SER A 244 2.65 14.16 -6.79
C SER A 244 1.79 14.47 -8.02
N LYS A 245 2.27 15.34 -8.91
CA LYS A 245 1.58 15.74 -10.15
C LYS A 245 1.03 14.55 -10.96
N LYS A 246 1.83 13.47 -11.11
CA LYS A 246 1.43 12.25 -11.82
C LYS A 246 0.24 11.54 -11.14
N VAL A 247 0.20 11.55 -9.81
CA VAL A 247 -0.89 10.93 -9.03
C VAL A 247 -2.15 11.79 -9.09
N VAL A 248 -2.01 13.11 -8.98
CA VAL A 248 -3.11 14.08 -9.11
C VAL A 248 -3.77 13.93 -10.49
N GLN A 249 -2.98 13.97 -11.57
CA GLN A 249 -3.50 13.85 -12.94
C GLN A 249 -4.27 12.56 -13.16
N ARG A 250 -3.77 11.44 -12.62
CA ARG A 250 -4.46 10.15 -12.73
C ARG A 250 -5.80 10.17 -12.00
N HIS A 251 -5.85 10.68 -10.78
CA HIS A 251 -7.11 10.75 -10.03
C HIS A 251 -8.12 11.68 -10.70
N ARG A 252 -7.68 12.85 -11.18
CA ARG A 252 -8.50 13.78 -11.96
C ARG A 252 -9.05 13.13 -13.22
N SER A 253 -8.20 12.47 -14.02
CA SER A 253 -8.62 11.80 -15.26
C SER A 253 -9.64 10.70 -15.00
N ASN A 254 -9.44 9.89 -13.96
CA ASN A 254 -10.38 8.83 -13.58
C ASN A 254 -11.72 9.40 -13.08
N ALA A 255 -11.68 10.46 -12.26
CA ALA A 255 -12.89 11.16 -11.82
C ALA A 255 -13.64 11.78 -13.00
N ALA A 256 -12.93 12.44 -13.93
CA ALA A 256 -13.52 13.01 -15.13
C ALA A 256 -14.20 11.95 -16.01
N PHE A 257 -13.57 10.78 -16.15
CA PHE A 257 -14.16 9.69 -16.91
C PHE A 257 -15.44 9.14 -16.25
N TYR A 258 -15.45 9.00 -14.93
CA TYR A 258 -16.67 8.65 -14.21
C TYR A 258 -17.77 9.73 -14.34
N MET A 259 -17.43 10.99 -14.07
CA MET A 259 -18.38 12.09 -14.04
C MET A 259 -18.96 12.40 -15.42
N ASN A 260 -18.11 12.50 -16.44
CA ASN A 260 -18.53 12.93 -17.76
C ASN A 260 -18.77 11.74 -18.69
N GLY A 261 -17.86 10.75 -18.67
CA GLY A 261 -17.90 9.60 -19.58
C GLY A 261 -18.88 8.49 -19.17
N PHE A 262 -19.31 8.46 -17.91
CA PHE A 262 -20.32 7.50 -17.44
C PHE A 262 -21.60 8.17 -16.99
N LEU A 263 -21.53 9.04 -15.96
CA LEU A 263 -22.73 9.64 -15.38
C LEU A 263 -23.46 10.46 -16.43
N VAL A 264 -22.85 11.55 -16.92
CA VAL A 264 -23.47 12.48 -17.89
C VAL A 264 -23.75 11.80 -19.23
N TYR A 265 -22.79 11.04 -19.77
CA TYR A 265 -22.93 10.37 -21.06
C TYR A 265 -24.12 9.40 -21.10
N SER A 266 -24.36 8.66 -20.03
CA SER A 266 -25.43 7.64 -20.01
C SER A 266 -26.78 8.21 -19.56
N SER A 267 -26.80 9.40 -18.96
CA SER A 267 -27.99 10.04 -18.35
C SER A 267 -27.61 11.41 -17.76
N ILE A 268 -28.50 12.39 -17.60
CA ILE A 268 -28.11 13.65 -16.93
C ILE A 268 -28.02 13.44 -15.40
N ARG A 269 -26.97 12.74 -14.97
CA ARG A 269 -26.67 12.40 -13.57
C ARG A 269 -25.40 13.11 -13.09
N THR A 270 -25.35 13.32 -11.78
CA THR A 270 -24.24 13.91 -11.03
C THR A 270 -23.74 12.94 -9.96
N VAL A 271 -22.58 13.20 -9.38
CA VAL A 271 -21.91 12.38 -8.35
C VAL A 271 -22.73 12.16 -7.06
N VAL A 272 -23.81 12.92 -6.85
CA VAL A 272 -24.71 12.79 -5.69
C VAL A 272 -26.12 12.34 -6.04
N THR A 273 -26.36 11.95 -7.30
CA THR A 273 -27.69 11.52 -7.75
C THR A 273 -28.05 10.18 -7.12
N ASP A 274 -27.17 9.19 -7.26
CA ASP A 274 -27.23 7.93 -6.55
C ASP A 274 -25.80 7.45 -6.26
N LEU A 275 -25.48 7.24 -4.99
CA LEU A 275 -24.15 6.80 -4.58
C LEU A 275 -23.81 5.39 -5.11
N ARG A 276 -24.82 4.60 -5.48
CA ARG A 276 -24.64 3.28 -6.11
C ARG A 276 -24.12 3.39 -7.55
N ASP A 277 -24.20 4.55 -8.18
CA ASP A 277 -23.65 4.76 -9.53
C ASP A 277 -22.13 4.50 -9.56
N ALA A 278 -21.44 4.78 -8.45
CA ALA A 278 -20.00 4.49 -8.33
C ALA A 278 -19.71 2.98 -8.33
N ASN A 279 -20.63 2.17 -7.79
CA ASN A 279 -20.56 0.71 -7.87
C ASN A 279 -20.80 0.26 -9.31
N ALA A 280 -21.94 0.62 -9.90
CA ALA A 280 -22.29 0.25 -11.28
C ALA A 280 -21.21 0.63 -12.31
N PHE A 281 -20.58 1.79 -12.14
CA PHE A 281 -19.46 2.19 -12.99
C PHE A 281 -18.28 1.21 -12.91
N ILE A 282 -17.93 0.73 -11.72
CA ILE A 282 -16.76 -0.13 -11.51
C ILE A 282 -17.09 -1.59 -11.77
N SER A 283 -18.23 -2.09 -11.29
CA SER A 283 -18.63 -3.49 -11.40
C SER A 283 -19.07 -3.87 -12.80
N ASP A 284 -19.74 -2.96 -13.50
CA ASP A 284 -20.43 -3.29 -14.76
C ASP A 284 -19.79 -2.52 -15.91
N PHE A 285 -19.78 -1.19 -15.85
CA PHE A 285 -19.33 -0.38 -16.98
C PHE A 285 -17.85 -0.61 -17.30
N CYS A 286 -16.96 -0.53 -16.31
CA CYS A 286 -15.52 -0.72 -16.52
C CYS A 286 -15.19 -2.06 -17.20
N PRO A 287 -15.54 -3.23 -16.65
CA PRO A 287 -15.17 -4.52 -17.26
C PRO A 287 -15.92 -4.82 -18.55
N LEU A 288 -17.06 -4.19 -18.83
CA LEU A 288 -17.83 -4.42 -20.06
C LEU A 288 -17.49 -3.45 -21.19
N LYS A 289 -17.09 -2.21 -20.88
CA LYS A 289 -16.95 -1.12 -21.87
C LYS A 289 -15.54 -0.59 -22.04
N ILE A 290 -14.64 -0.81 -21.08
CA ILE A 290 -13.23 -0.42 -21.23
C ILE A 290 -12.47 -1.57 -21.88
N LEU A 291 -12.02 -1.35 -23.11
CA LEU A 291 -11.25 -2.33 -23.86
C LEU A 291 -9.92 -2.64 -23.15
N GLY A 292 -9.68 -3.91 -22.84
CA GLY A 292 -8.42 -4.39 -22.27
C GLY A 292 -8.15 -3.94 -20.83
N VAL A 293 -9.19 -3.57 -20.07
CA VAL A 293 -9.04 -3.16 -18.66
C VAL A 293 -8.49 -4.30 -17.81
N SER A 294 -7.47 -4.01 -17.01
CA SER A 294 -6.85 -4.94 -16.08
C SER A 294 -7.43 -4.85 -14.66
N GLU A 295 -7.23 -5.90 -13.85
CA GLU A 295 -7.53 -5.90 -12.42
C GLU A 295 -6.92 -4.68 -11.70
N ALA A 296 -5.66 -4.35 -12.04
CA ALA A 296 -4.96 -3.20 -11.50
C ALA A 296 -5.62 -1.87 -11.88
N GLU A 297 -6.25 -1.77 -13.04
CA GLU A 297 -7.02 -0.59 -13.46
C GLU A 297 -8.32 -0.43 -12.70
N ILE A 298 -9.08 -1.51 -12.52
CA ILE A 298 -10.31 -1.51 -11.72
C ILE A 298 -9.99 -1.03 -10.29
N LYS A 299 -8.96 -1.59 -9.66
CA LYS A 299 -8.52 -1.18 -8.31
C LYS A 299 -8.07 0.29 -8.28
N ARG A 300 -7.39 0.78 -9.31
CA ARG A 300 -6.97 2.18 -9.43
C ARG A 300 -8.17 3.12 -9.62
N MET A 301 -9.20 2.70 -10.35
CA MET A 301 -10.43 3.45 -10.54
C MET A 301 -11.16 3.61 -9.21
N GLY A 302 -11.38 2.50 -8.48
CA GLY A 302 -12.00 2.54 -7.15
C GLY A 302 -11.23 3.40 -6.14
N ALA A 303 -9.90 3.34 -6.15
CA ALA A 303 -9.10 4.24 -5.31
C ALA A 303 -9.28 5.72 -5.67
N SER A 304 -9.50 6.04 -6.95
CA SER A 304 -9.74 7.41 -7.42
C SER A 304 -11.13 7.91 -7.04
N LEU A 305 -12.17 7.09 -7.17
CA LEU A 305 -13.51 7.47 -6.73
C LEU A 305 -13.58 7.66 -5.22
N LYS A 306 -12.92 6.80 -4.42
CA LYS A 306 -12.84 7.00 -2.96
C LYS A 306 -12.24 8.36 -2.60
N LYS A 307 -11.23 8.82 -3.37
CA LYS A 307 -10.62 10.15 -3.18
C LYS A 307 -11.54 11.29 -3.61
N LEU A 308 -12.28 11.12 -4.71
CA LEU A 308 -13.30 12.07 -5.15
C LEU A 308 -14.36 12.28 -4.07
N TYR A 309 -14.92 11.20 -3.51
CA TYR A 309 -15.93 11.30 -2.47
C TYR A 309 -15.39 11.82 -1.12
N GLU A 310 -14.13 11.53 -0.77
CA GLU A 310 -13.46 12.18 0.36
C GLU A 310 -13.37 13.71 0.17
N PHE A 311 -13.06 14.16 -1.04
CA PHE A 311 -13.06 15.57 -1.40
C PHE A 311 -14.46 16.18 -1.32
N LEU A 312 -15.49 15.50 -1.84
CA LEU A 312 -16.88 15.98 -1.77
C LEU A 312 -17.37 16.10 -0.32
N ALA A 313 -16.95 15.19 0.56
CA ALA A 313 -17.22 15.30 1.99
C ALA A 313 -16.48 16.49 2.63
N ALA A 314 -15.22 16.72 2.28
CA ALA A 314 -14.47 17.90 2.73
C ALA A 314 -15.09 19.22 2.24
N ALA A 315 -15.72 19.21 1.07
CA ALA A 315 -16.49 20.32 0.51
C ALA A 315 -17.92 20.44 1.08
N ASN A 316 -18.30 19.61 2.07
CA ASN A 316 -19.65 19.52 2.64
C ASN A 316 -20.76 19.23 1.59
N VAL A 317 -20.41 18.63 0.45
CA VAL A 317 -21.37 18.20 -0.57
C VAL A 317 -22.11 16.93 -0.14
N ILE A 318 -21.42 16.06 0.59
CA ILE A 318 -21.99 14.84 1.17
C ILE A 318 -21.63 14.75 2.67
N SER A 319 -22.48 14.08 3.43
CA SER A 319 -22.27 13.81 4.85
C SER A 319 -21.23 12.71 5.08
N SER A 320 -20.74 12.63 6.33
CA SER A 320 -19.87 11.52 6.75
C SER A 320 -20.53 10.15 6.64
N LYS A 321 -21.87 10.08 6.74
CA LYS A 321 -22.64 8.85 6.58
C LYS A 321 -22.63 8.41 5.11
N GLU A 322 -22.96 9.32 4.21
CA GLU A 322 -22.93 9.09 2.75
C GLU A 322 -21.52 8.73 2.27
N LEU A 323 -20.48 9.37 2.81
CA LEU A 323 -19.09 9.02 2.52
C LEU A 323 -18.77 7.56 2.89
N LYS A 324 -19.31 7.07 4.00
CA LYS A 324 -19.13 5.68 4.42
C LYS A 324 -19.86 4.74 3.46
N GLU A 325 -21.12 5.04 3.16
CA GLU A 325 -21.96 4.27 2.25
C GLU A 325 -21.31 4.15 0.85
N VAL A 326 -20.93 5.27 0.23
CA VAL A 326 -20.30 5.23 -1.10
C VAL A 326 -18.94 4.52 -1.11
N LYS A 327 -18.18 4.57 -0.01
CA LYS A 327 -16.92 3.83 0.11
C LYS A 327 -17.13 2.32 0.18
N GLU A 328 -18.23 1.88 0.81
CA GLU A 328 -18.65 0.48 0.82
C GLU A 328 -19.09 0.06 -0.58
N GLU A 329 -19.94 0.86 -1.26
CA GLU A 329 -20.35 0.64 -2.65
C GLU A 329 -19.16 0.53 -3.63
N ILE A 330 -18.18 1.43 -3.54
CA ILE A 330 -16.96 1.35 -4.36
C ILE A 330 -16.15 0.09 -4.03
N THR A 331 -16.16 -0.37 -2.78
CA THR A 331 -15.43 -1.58 -2.39
C THR A 331 -16.07 -2.81 -3.01
N HIS A 332 -17.39 -2.95 -2.89
CA HIS A 332 -18.13 -4.02 -3.55
C HIS A 332 -17.98 -3.95 -5.07
N GLY A 333 -18.08 -2.76 -5.67
CA GLY A 333 -17.90 -2.58 -7.11
C GLY A 333 -16.52 -3.03 -7.61
N VAL A 334 -15.45 -2.76 -6.85
CA VAL A 334 -14.10 -3.27 -7.18
C VAL A 334 -14.04 -4.79 -7.07
N GLU A 335 -14.61 -5.39 -6.03
CA GLU A 335 -14.63 -6.85 -5.84
C GLU A 335 -15.37 -7.55 -6.98
N PHE A 336 -16.59 -7.09 -7.30
CA PHE A 336 -17.38 -7.62 -8.40
C PHE A 336 -16.77 -7.35 -9.78
N GLY A 337 -16.18 -6.18 -9.99
CA GLY A 337 -15.54 -5.84 -11.26
C GLY A 337 -14.33 -6.73 -11.54
N VAL A 338 -13.50 -7.01 -10.52
CA VAL A 338 -12.37 -7.94 -10.63
C VAL A 338 -12.86 -9.38 -10.88
N PHE A 339 -13.84 -9.84 -10.10
CA PHE A 339 -14.45 -11.16 -10.32
C PHE A 339 -15.02 -11.32 -11.74
N SER A 340 -15.62 -10.25 -12.28
CA SER A 340 -16.16 -10.27 -13.65
C SER A 340 -15.07 -10.35 -14.72
N LEU A 341 -13.86 -9.82 -14.47
CA LEU A 341 -12.72 -10.01 -15.37
C LEU A 341 -12.20 -11.44 -15.32
N GLU A 342 -12.04 -12.01 -14.12
CA GLU A 342 -11.59 -13.40 -13.92
C GLU A 342 -12.51 -14.39 -14.68
N LEU A 343 -13.83 -14.22 -14.55
CA LEU A 343 -14.79 -15.03 -15.30
C LEU A 343 -14.62 -14.89 -16.82
N LYS A 344 -14.39 -13.69 -17.34
CA LYS A 344 -14.21 -13.47 -18.79
C LYS A 344 -12.93 -14.11 -19.32
N GLU A 345 -11.85 -14.07 -18.55
CA GLU A 345 -10.60 -14.76 -18.89
C GLU A 345 -10.83 -16.29 -18.94
N ASP A 346 -11.51 -16.86 -17.95
CA ASP A 346 -11.83 -18.29 -17.90
C ASP A 346 -12.73 -18.76 -19.07
N PHE A 347 -13.63 -17.91 -19.55
CA PHE A 347 -14.48 -18.23 -20.71
C PHE A 347 -13.83 -17.93 -22.07
N SER A 348 -12.68 -17.24 -22.09
CA SER A 348 -11.93 -17.01 -23.34
C SER A 348 -11.24 -18.27 -23.87
N ASP A 349 -11.08 -19.30 -23.04
CA ASP A 349 -10.57 -20.62 -23.42
C ASP A 349 -11.62 -21.52 -24.12
N PHE A 350 -12.88 -21.07 -24.20
CA PHE A 350 -14.00 -21.84 -24.78
C PHE A 350 -14.46 -21.36 -26.17
N TRP A 351 -13.77 -20.38 -26.76
CA TRP A 351 -13.97 -19.88 -28.12
C TRP A 351 -12.66 -19.88 -28.88
#